data_AF-A0A9E7SP99-F1
#
_entry.id   AF-A0A9E7SP99-F1
#
_cell.length_a   1.000
_cell.length_b   1.000
_cell.length_c   1.000
_cell.angle_alpha   90.00
_cell.angle_beta   90.00
_cell.angle_gamma   90.00
#
_symmetry.space_group_name_H-M   'P 1'
#
loop_
_entity.id
_entity.type
_entity.pdbx_description
1 polymer ?
#
loop_
_entity_poly.entity_id
_entity_poly.type
_entity_poly.pdbx_seq_one_letter_code
_entity_poly.pdbx_strand_id
1 'polypeptide(L)'
;MDENRTLIHYYMFTIPHITVFAGAILAILLILHIDLKKALGVFATFYGILLIIIAAIVKNHFSKLSLYRISLLLFIMFTLLGILLLIM
;
A
#
# COMPACT_ATOMS: atom_id res chain seq x y z
N MET A 1 -6.71 5.98 23.53
CA MET A 1 -7.06 6.98 22.51
C MET A 1 -5.82 7.58 21.84
N ASP A 2 -4.74 7.80 22.59
CA ASP A 2 -3.51 8.40 22.05
C ASP A 2 -2.77 7.53 21.03
N GLU A 3 -2.69 6.21 21.23
CA GLU A 3 -2.08 5.31 20.24
C GLU A 3 -2.74 5.40 18.85
N ASN A 4 -4.08 5.48 18.80
CA ASN A 4 -4.79 5.60 17.53
C ASN A 4 -4.47 6.92 16.83
N ARG A 5 -4.34 8.01 17.59
CA ARG A 5 -3.89 9.30 17.06
C ARG A 5 -2.47 9.19 16.52
N THR A 6 -1.54 8.57 17.25
CA THR A 6 -0.16 8.39 16.78
C THR A 6 -0.10 7.58 15.48
N LEU A 7 -0.85 6.48 15.39
CA LEU A 7 -0.94 5.68 14.17
C LEU A 7 -1.49 6.48 12.99
N ILE A 8 -2.55 7.27 13.21
CA ILE A 8 -3.14 8.12 12.18
C ILE A 8 -2.13 9.16 11.70
N HIS A 9 -1.42 9.84 12.59
CA HIS A 9 -0.39 10.81 12.19
C HIS A 9 0.72 10.13 11.41
N TYR A 10 1.21 8.98 11.88
CA TYR A 10 2.23 8.22 11.19
C TYR A 10 1.80 7.84 9.76
N TYR A 11 0.58 7.34 9.60
CA TYR A 11 -0.01 7.06 8.28
C TYR A 11 -0.18 8.33 7.45
N MET A 12 -0.66 9.42 8.04
CA MET A 12 -0.87 10.70 7.35
C MET A 12 0.44 11.27 6.79
N PHE A 13 1.57 11.06 7.45
CA PHE A 13 2.86 11.51 6.94
C PHE A 13 3.52 10.50 6.01
N THR A 14 3.39 9.19 6.25
CA THR A 14 4.16 8.19 5.50
C THR A 14 3.45 7.74 4.23
N ILE A 15 2.13 7.52 4.28
CA ILE A 15 1.36 6.98 3.15
C ILE A 15 1.46 7.90 1.93
N PRO A 16 1.27 9.24 2.01
CA PRO A 16 1.34 10.10 0.83
C PRO A 16 2.67 10.02 0.08
N HIS A 17 3.79 9.94 0.79
CA HIS A 17 5.11 9.83 0.16
C HIS A 17 5.24 8.54 -0.64
N ILE A 18 4.73 7.44 -0.08
CA ILE A 18 4.72 6.14 -0.76
C ILE A 18 3.71 6.12 -1.90
N THR A 19 2.56 6.76 -1.75
CA THR A 19 1.56 6.91 -2.82
C THR A 19 2.14 7.68 -4.00
N VAL A 20 2.83 8.79 -3.75
CA VAL A 20 3.51 9.59 -4.80
C VAL A 20 4.57 8.75 -5.50
N PHE A 21 5.37 8.00 -4.74
CA PHE A 21 6.40 7.13 -5.32
C PHE A 21 5.80 6.02 -6.19
N ALA A 22 4.79 5.31 -5.70
CA ALA A 22 4.09 4.29 -6.49
C ALA A 22 3.41 4.90 -7.72
N GLY A 23 2.81 6.09 -7.59
CA GLY A 23 2.21 6.83 -8.69
C GLY A 23 3.23 7.23 -9.76
N ALA A 24 4.44 7.62 -9.36
CA ALA A 24 5.54 7.90 -10.28
C ALA A 24 5.95 6.64 -11.07
N ILE A 25 6.03 5.49 -10.41
CA ILE A 25 6.28 4.20 -11.09
C ILE A 25 5.18 3.88 -12.09
N LEU A 26 3.90 4.03 -11.70
CA LEU A 26 2.78 3.83 -12.61
C LEU A 26 2.88 4.75 -13.83
N ALA A 27 3.15 6.04 -13.62
CA ALA A 27 3.30 7.02 -14.70
C ALA A 27 4.44 6.62 -15.66
N ILE A 28 5.58 6.19 -15.13
CA ILE A 28 6.71 5.70 -15.95
C ILE A 28 6.28 4.48 -16.78
N LEU A 29 5.59 3.49 -16.18
CA LEU A 29 5.12 2.31 -16.91
C LEU A 29 4.17 2.68 -18.06
N LEU A 30 3.27 3.64 -17.84
CA LEU A 30 2.36 4.13 -18.86
C LEU A 30 3.09 4.90 -19.97
N ILE A 31 4.09 5.72 -19.64
CA ILE A 31 4.94 6.42 -20.63
C ILE A 31 5.72 5.40 -21.48
N LEU A 32 6.14 4.28 -20.89
CA LEU A 32 6.79 3.17 -21.58
C LEU A 32 5.80 2.31 -22.40
N HIS A 33 4.54 2.71 -22.51
CA HIS A 33 3.48 2.00 -23.24
C HIS A 33 3.28 0.54 -22.77
N ILE A 34 3.54 0.27 -21.50
CA ILE A 34 3.18 -1.01 -20.88
C ILE A 34 1.66 -1.12 -20.87
N ASP A 35 1.15 -2.31 -21.17
CA ASP A 35 -0.27 -2.63 -21.11
C ASP A 35 -0.88 -2.15 -19.77
N LEU A 36 -2.02 -1.45 -19.85
CA LEU A 36 -2.64 -0.80 -18.71
C LEU A 36 -2.90 -1.77 -17.56
N LYS A 37 -3.36 -2.99 -17.87
CA LYS A 37 -3.67 -4.00 -16.85
C LYS A 37 -2.40 -4.43 -16.14
N LYS A 38 -1.31 -4.68 -16.88
CA LYS A 38 0.01 -5.00 -16.29
C LYS A 38 0.56 -3.84 -15.47
N ALA A 39 0.45 -2.61 -15.96
CA ALA A 39 0.92 -1.41 -15.26
C ALA A 39 0.17 -1.22 -13.93
N LEU A 40 -1.15 -1.37 -13.93
CA LEU A 40 -1.98 -1.35 -12.72
C LEU A 40 -1.67 -2.51 -11.78
N GLY A 41 -1.40 -3.70 -12.31
CA GLY A 41 -0.96 -4.86 -11.53
C GLY A 41 0.37 -4.63 -10.82
N VAL A 42 1.38 -4.09 -11.52
CA VAL A 42 2.67 -3.71 -10.92
C VAL A 42 2.45 -2.64 -9.86
N PHE A 43 1.69 -1.58 -10.18
CA PHE A 43 1.38 -0.51 -9.23
C PHE A 43 0.71 -1.05 -7.96
N ALA A 44 -0.37 -1.83 -8.10
CA ALA A 44 -1.14 -2.32 -6.96
C ALA A 44 -0.33 -3.28 -6.09
N THR A 45 0.46 -4.16 -6.72
CA THR A 45 1.34 -5.08 -6.01
C THR A 45 2.43 -4.33 -5.26
N PHE A 46 3.13 -3.43 -5.96
CA PHE A 46 4.24 -2.68 -5.39
C PHE A 46 3.79 -1.75 -4.26
N TYR A 47 2.74 -0.96 -4.50
CA TYR A 47 2.18 -0.06 -3.49
C TYR A 47 1.62 -0.82 -2.30
N GLY A 48 0.89 -1.92 -2.54
CA GLY A 48 0.35 -2.79 -1.51
C GLY A 48 1.45 -3.39 -0.62
N ILE A 49 2.54 -3.88 -1.21
CA ILE A 49 3.70 -4.40 -0.47
C ILE A 49 4.29 -3.31 0.44
N LEU A 50 4.48 -2.08 -0.06
CA LEU A 50 5.01 -0.98 0.75
C LEU A 50 4.08 -0.65 1.94
N LEU A 51 2.77 -0.67 1.73
CA LEU A 51 1.79 -0.49 2.81
C LEU A 51 1.83 -1.62 3.84
N ILE A 52 2.02 -2.87 3.40
CA ILE A 52 2.20 -4.02 4.30
C ILE A 52 3.51 -3.87 5.10
N ILE A 53 4.59 -3.41 4.48
CA ILE A 53 5.87 -3.15 5.17
C ILE A 53 5.68 -2.10 6.26
N ILE A 54 5.00 -0.99 5.94
CA ILE A 54 4.62 0.03 6.95
C ILE A 54 3.86 -0.63 8.10
N ALA A 55 2.81 -1.39 7.78
CA ALA A 55 2.01 -2.06 8.81
C ALA A 55 2.87 -3.01 9.66
N ALA A 56 3.80 -3.75 9.04
CA ALA A 56 4.71 -4.65 9.74
C ALA A 56 5.66 -3.89 10.70
N ILE A 57 6.19 -2.72 10.29
CA ILE A 57 7.05 -1.89 11.14
C ILE A 57 6.30 -1.43 12.40
N VAL A 58 5.05 -1.03 12.25
CA VAL A 58 4.25 -0.48 13.35
C VAL A 58 3.48 -1.55 14.13
N LYS A 59 3.56 -2.83 13.72
CA LYS A 59 2.85 -3.98 14.30
C LYS A 59 2.98 -4.08 15.82
N ASN A 60 4.21 -4.00 16.33
CA ASN A 60 4.46 -4.19 17.77
C ASN A 60 3.81 -3.09 18.62
N HIS A 61 3.61 -1.90 18.05
CA HIS A 61 3.02 -0.76 18.73
C HIS A 61 1.49 -0.72 18.61
N PHE A 62 0.92 -1.21 17.51
CA PHE A 62 -0.52 -1.00 17.21
C PHE A 62 -1.32 -2.26 16.90
N SER A 63 -0.76 -3.47 17.06
CA SER A 63 -1.43 -4.75 16.73
C SER A 63 -2.78 -4.98 17.44
N LYS A 64 -3.00 -4.36 18.60
CA LYS A 64 -4.26 -4.46 19.36
C LYS A 64 -5.36 -3.54 18.82
N LEU A 65 -5.02 -2.51 18.03
CA LEU A 65 -6.00 -1.58 17.49
C LEU A 65 -6.78 -2.20 16.32
N SER A 66 -8.10 -2.04 16.32
CA SER A 66 -8.96 -2.49 15.21
C SER A 66 -8.60 -1.79 13.90
N LEU A 67 -8.23 -0.51 13.95
CA LEU A 67 -7.83 0.25 12.77
C LEU A 67 -6.62 -0.39 12.07
N TYR A 68 -5.61 -0.81 12.84
CA TYR A 68 -4.45 -1.53 12.31
C TYR A 68 -4.86 -2.81 11.57
N ARG A 69 -5.74 -3.62 12.16
CA ARG A 69 -6.19 -4.89 11.57
C ARG A 69 -6.95 -4.68 10.27
N ILE A 70 -7.84 -3.68 10.23
CA ILE A 70 -8.61 -3.34 9.03
C ILE A 70 -7.68 -2.81 7.93
N SER A 71 -6.76 -1.90 8.26
CA SER A 71 -5.77 -1.39 7.30
C SER A 71 -4.92 -2.51 6.72
N LEU A 72 -4.38 -3.40 7.57
CA LEU A 72 -3.56 -4.52 7.11
C LEU A 72 -4.33 -5.44 6.16
N LEU A 73 -5.58 -5.76 6.48
CA LEU A 73 -6.43 -6.59 5.61
C LEU A 73 -6.64 -5.92 4.24
N LEU A 74 -6.95 -4.63 4.21
CA LEU A 74 -7.08 -3.87 2.96
C LEU A 74 -5.79 -3.87 2.16
N PHE A 75 -4.63 -3.71 2.80
CA PHE A 75 -3.34 -3.72 2.12
C PHE A 75 -3.02 -5.09 1.50
N ILE A 76 -3.32 -6.17 2.23
CA ILE A 76 -3.19 -7.55 1.71
C ILE A 76 -4.12 -7.78 0.53
N MET A 77 -5.39 -7.43 0.65
CA MET A 77 -6.36 -7.56 -0.46
C MET A 77 -5.93 -6.77 -1.69
N PHE A 78 -5.47 -5.53 -1.50
CA PHE A 78 -5.01 -4.68 -2.59
C PHE A 78 -3.77 -5.26 -3.28
N THR A 79 -2.84 -5.82 -2.51
CA THR A 79 -1.65 -6.52 -3.04
C THR A 79 -2.06 -7.76 -3.84
N LEU A 80 -2.97 -8.58 -3.31
CA LEU A 80 -3.46 -9.77 -4.00
C LEU A 80 -4.19 -9.43 -5.30
N LEU A 81 -4.97 -8.34 -5.31
CA LEU A 81 -5.60 -7.82 -6.53
C LEU A 81 -4.54 -7.44 -7.58
N GLY A 82 -3.45 -6.79 -7.17
CA GLY A 82 -2.33 -6.48 -8.06
C GLY A 82 -1.69 -7.73 -8.66
N ILE A 83 -1.45 -8.75 -7.82
CA ILE A 83 -0.88 -10.04 -8.28
C ILE A 83 -1.84 -10.72 -9.27
N LEU A 84 -3.15 -10.72 -8.98
CA LEU A 84 -4.17 -11.25 -9.89
C LEU A 84 -4.12 -10.56 -11.26
N LEU A 85 -4.02 -9.22 -11.29
CA LEU A 85 -3.92 -8.45 -12.53
C LEU A 85 -2.67 -8.77 -13.36
N LEU A 86 -1.57 -9.18 -12.71
CA LEU A 86 -0.33 -9.57 -13.39
C LEU A 86 -0.38 -10.97 -13.99
N ILE A 87 -1.16 -11.88 -13.39
CA ILE A 87 -1.28 -13.28 -13.82
C ILE A 87 -2.35 -13.45 -14.90
N MET A 88 -3.44 -12.70 -14.82
CA MET A 88 -4.53 -12.71 -15.81
C MET A 88 -4.14 -11.99 -17.08
#